data_AF-G3UKC2-F1
#
_entry.id   AF-G3UKC2-F1
#
_cell.length_a   1.000
_cell.length_b   1.000
_cell.length_c   1.000
_cell.angle_alpha   90.00
_cell.angle_beta   90.00
_cell.angle_gamma   90.00
#
_symmetry.space_group_name_H-M   'P 1'
#
loop_
_entity.id
_entity.type
_entity.pdbx_description
1 polymer ?
#
loop_
_entity_poly.entity_id
_entity_poly.type
_entity_poly.pdbx_seq_one_letter_code
_entity_poly.pdbx_strand_id
1 'polypeptide(L)'
;MGNSYAGQLKSARFEEALHNSIEASLRCSSVVPRPIFSQLYLDPDQHPFSSAANEMEDDEDDEEMSESNSPPIPYSQKPAPEGSCTTDGFCQAGKDLRLVSLCMEQIDIPAGFLLVGAKSPNLPEHILVCAVDKRFLPDDHGKNALLGFSGNCIGCGERGFRYFTEFSNHINLKLTTQPKKQKHLKYYLVRSSQGVLSKGPLICWKVIWKGPQSVSPC
;
A
#
# COMPACT_ATOMS: atom_id res chain seq x y z
N MET A 1 36.74 -35.21 -14.92
CA MET A 1 35.99 -34.69 -16.08
C MET A 1 34.59 -35.26 -16.03
N GLY A 2 33.57 -34.40 -16.01
CA GLY A 2 32.17 -34.69 -16.40
C GLY A 2 31.32 -35.56 -15.47
N ASN A 3 30.50 -34.93 -14.63
CA ASN A 3 29.36 -35.54 -13.94
C ASN A 3 28.04 -34.99 -14.53
N SER A 4 27.01 -35.84 -14.51
CA SER A 4 25.57 -35.53 -14.49
C SER A 4 24.88 -35.22 -15.84
N TYR A 5 24.37 -36.29 -16.47
CA TYR A 5 23.14 -36.24 -17.26
C TYR A 5 21.96 -36.39 -16.29
N ALA A 6 21.45 -35.27 -15.78
CA ALA A 6 20.19 -35.21 -15.04
C ALA A 6 19.25 -34.22 -15.76
N GLY A 7 18.92 -34.56 -17.00
CA GLY A 7 17.89 -33.89 -17.77
C GLY A 7 16.70 -34.83 -17.96
N GLN A 8 15.50 -34.30 -17.72
CA GLN A 8 14.28 -34.69 -18.44
C GLN A 8 13.49 -35.90 -17.93
N LEU A 9 12.89 -35.82 -16.73
CA LEU A 9 11.79 -36.73 -16.33
C LEU A 9 10.77 -36.10 -15.35
N LYS A 10 10.31 -34.85 -15.54
CA LYS A 10 9.14 -34.33 -14.79
C LYS A 10 8.38 -33.26 -15.59
N SER A 11 7.43 -33.66 -16.45
CA SER A 11 6.37 -32.73 -16.89
C SER A 11 5.07 -33.45 -17.20
N ALA A 12 5.10 -34.57 -17.95
CA ALA A 12 3.86 -35.19 -18.44
C ALA A 12 2.82 -35.53 -17.36
N ARG A 13 3.22 -36.18 -16.24
CA ARG A 13 2.28 -36.53 -15.17
C ARG A 13 1.73 -35.33 -14.41
N PHE A 14 2.51 -34.26 -14.26
CA PHE A 14 2.05 -33.06 -13.58
C PHE A 14 1.12 -32.24 -14.47
N GLU A 15 1.49 -32.11 -15.74
CA GLU A 15 0.73 -31.39 -16.76
C GLU A 15 -0.62 -32.07 -17.01
N GLU A 16 -0.66 -33.41 -17.05
CA GLU A 16 -1.90 -34.19 -17.14
C GLU A 16 -2.75 -34.09 -15.87
N ALA A 17 -2.15 -34.07 -14.67
CA ALA A 17 -2.88 -33.85 -13.43
C ALA A 17 -3.47 -32.43 -13.35
N LEU A 18 -2.74 -31.43 -13.86
CA LEU A 18 -3.21 -30.05 -13.93
C LEU A 18 -4.38 -29.91 -14.92
N HIS A 19 -4.27 -30.49 -16.11
CA HIS A 19 -5.34 -30.51 -17.10
C HIS A 19 -6.60 -31.24 -16.57
N ASN A 20 -6.44 -32.39 -15.89
CA ASN A 20 -7.56 -33.10 -15.25
C ASN A 20 -8.22 -32.29 -14.13
N SER A 21 -7.43 -31.55 -13.32
CA SER A 21 -7.96 -30.71 -12.23
C SER A 21 -8.78 -29.53 -12.76
N ILE A 22 -8.34 -28.93 -13.89
CA ILE A 22 -9.05 -27.86 -14.57
C ILE A 22 -10.34 -28.38 -15.20
N GLU A 23 -10.31 -29.50 -15.92
CA GLU A 23 -11.53 -30.11 -16.47
C GLU A 23 -12.53 -30.52 -15.39
N ALA A 24 -12.06 -31.07 -14.27
CA ALA A 24 -12.91 -31.46 -13.14
C ALA A 24 -13.59 -30.24 -12.52
N SER A 25 -12.87 -29.12 -12.39
CA SER A 25 -13.42 -27.86 -11.86
C SER A 25 -14.44 -27.23 -12.82
N LEU A 26 -14.22 -27.29 -14.14
CA LEU A 26 -15.14 -26.76 -15.15
C LEU A 26 -16.40 -27.62 -15.32
N ARG A 27 -16.32 -28.93 -15.04
CA ARG A 27 -17.47 -29.86 -15.07
C ARG A 27 -18.22 -29.94 -13.74
N CYS A 28 -17.64 -29.44 -12.65
CA CYS A 28 -18.30 -29.44 -11.35
C CYS A 28 -19.33 -28.31 -11.29
N SER A 29 -20.61 -28.66 -11.39
CA SER A 29 -21.74 -27.73 -11.23
C SER A 29 -22.13 -27.50 -9.76
N SER A 30 -21.26 -27.81 -8.80
CA SER A 30 -21.54 -27.49 -7.39
C SER A 30 -21.10 -26.06 -7.09
N VAL A 31 -22.02 -25.30 -6.48
CA VAL A 31 -21.77 -23.94 -6.01
C VAL A 31 -20.59 -23.99 -5.04
N VAL A 32 -19.48 -23.38 -5.44
CA VAL A 32 -18.30 -23.21 -4.58
C VAL A 32 -18.79 -22.59 -3.26
N PRO A 33 -18.54 -23.21 -2.08
CA PRO A 33 -18.90 -22.60 -0.82
C PRO A 33 -18.27 -21.22 -0.77
N ARG A 34 -19.11 -20.18 -0.60
CA ARG A 34 -18.61 -18.83 -0.48
C ARG A 34 -17.59 -18.81 0.67
N PRO A 35 -16.38 -18.25 0.46
CA PRO A 35 -15.41 -18.14 1.54
C PRO A 35 -16.08 -17.39 2.71
N ILE A 36 -15.80 -17.83 3.94
CA ILE A 36 -16.43 -17.33 5.19
C ILE A 36 -16.49 -15.80 5.23
N PHE A 37 -15.47 -15.14 4.69
CA PHE A 37 -15.39 -13.67 4.60
C PHE A 37 -16.54 -13.02 3.81
N SER A 38 -17.09 -13.68 2.79
CA SER A 38 -18.22 -13.17 2.00
C SER A 38 -19.58 -13.33 2.68
N GLN A 39 -19.72 -14.25 3.65
CA GLN A 39 -20.97 -14.40 4.42
C GLN A 39 -21.10 -13.31 5.49
N LEU A 40 -19.98 -12.84 6.06
CA LEU A 40 -20.02 -11.83 7.11
C LEU A 40 -20.32 -10.40 6.61
N TYR A 41 -20.25 -10.15 5.30
CA TYR A 41 -20.34 -8.79 4.73
C TYR A 41 -21.49 -8.57 3.73
N LEU A 42 -22.29 -9.59 3.40
CA LEU A 42 -23.30 -9.50 2.33
C LEU A 42 -24.75 -9.82 2.72
N ASP A 43 -25.08 -10.04 3.99
CA ASP A 43 -26.47 -10.22 4.42
C ASP A 43 -26.96 -9.07 5.32
N PRO A 44 -27.73 -8.10 4.80
CA PRO A 44 -28.37 -7.07 5.62
C PRO A 44 -29.79 -7.41 6.11
N ASP A 45 -30.38 -8.57 5.83
CA ASP A 45 -31.81 -8.77 6.14
C ASP A 45 -32.18 -10.23 6.43
N GLN A 46 -32.16 -10.66 7.71
CA GLN A 46 -33.10 -11.66 8.28
C GLN A 46 -33.18 -11.53 9.82
N HIS A 47 -34.13 -10.73 10.32
CA HIS A 47 -34.79 -10.94 11.63
C HIS A 47 -36.11 -11.67 11.32
N PRO A 48 -36.48 -12.74 12.08
CA PRO A 48 -37.26 -12.52 13.29
C PRO A 48 -37.00 -13.54 14.43
N PHE A 49 -37.26 -13.09 15.67
CA PHE A 49 -38.04 -13.74 16.74
C PHE A 49 -37.51 -13.40 18.15
N SER A 50 -38.35 -12.63 18.86
CA SER A 50 -38.50 -12.48 20.31
C SER A 50 -38.56 -13.85 21.02
N SER A 51 -38.19 -14.09 22.29
CA SER A 51 -38.19 -13.29 23.52
C SER A 51 -37.67 -14.19 24.65
N ALA A 52 -36.88 -13.67 25.59
CA ALA A 52 -37.04 -13.89 27.05
C ALA A 52 -35.89 -13.18 27.80
N ALA A 53 -36.27 -12.49 28.87
CA ALA A 53 -35.40 -11.79 29.78
C ALA A 53 -34.40 -12.73 30.49
N ASN A 54 -33.17 -12.26 30.66
CA ASN A 54 -32.48 -12.41 31.94
C ASN A 54 -31.49 -11.25 32.13
N GLU A 55 -31.53 -10.71 33.33
CA GLU A 55 -30.74 -9.58 33.83
C GLU A 55 -29.31 -10.02 34.16
N MET A 56 -28.39 -9.07 34.04
CA MET A 56 -27.09 -8.97 34.73
C MET A 56 -26.10 -10.13 34.56
N GLU A 57 -24.97 -9.87 33.89
CA GLU A 57 -23.66 -9.85 34.55
C GLU A 57 -22.58 -9.28 33.62
N ASP A 58 -21.73 -8.50 34.25
CA ASP A 58 -20.49 -7.88 33.81
C ASP A 58 -19.53 -8.96 33.27
N ASP A 59 -19.06 -8.83 32.02
CA ASP A 59 -17.95 -9.62 31.53
C ASP A 59 -16.96 -8.67 30.86
N GLU A 60 -15.99 -8.27 31.67
CA GLU A 60 -14.73 -7.65 31.27
C GLU A 60 -13.97 -8.65 30.39
N ASP A 61 -14.27 -8.67 29.10
CA ASP A 61 -13.49 -9.44 28.13
C ASP A 61 -12.19 -8.65 27.84
N ASP A 62 -11.23 -8.81 28.76
CA ASP A 62 -9.81 -8.52 28.56
C ASP A 62 -9.29 -9.48 27.48
N GLU A 63 -9.65 -9.22 26.22
CA GLU A 63 -8.95 -9.83 25.09
C GLU A 63 -7.56 -9.21 25.01
N GLU A 64 -6.65 -9.84 25.76
CA GLU A 64 -5.21 -9.70 25.68
C GLU A 64 -4.78 -9.93 24.21
N MET A 65 -4.82 -8.85 23.42
CA MET A 65 -4.35 -8.83 22.05
C MET A 65 -2.84 -9.04 22.10
N SER A 66 -2.46 -10.31 22.01
CA SER A 66 -1.09 -10.82 21.96
C SER A 66 -0.20 -9.85 21.18
N GLU A 67 0.59 -9.08 21.91
CA GLU A 67 1.72 -8.36 21.35
C GLU A 67 2.66 -9.42 20.79
N SER A 68 2.50 -9.74 19.50
CA SER A 68 3.50 -10.51 18.79
C SER A 68 4.81 -9.74 18.86
N ASN A 69 5.67 -10.11 19.83
CA ASN A 69 7.09 -9.78 19.94
C ASN A 69 7.92 -10.31 18.75
N SER A 70 7.26 -10.63 17.64
CA SER A 70 7.90 -11.05 16.41
C SER A 70 8.61 -9.84 15.81
N PRO A 71 9.93 -9.91 15.55
CA PRO A 71 10.61 -8.86 14.82
C PRO A 71 9.87 -8.59 13.50
N PRO A 72 9.75 -7.31 13.05
CA PRO A 72 9.02 -6.99 11.84
C PRO A 72 9.60 -7.81 10.68
N ILE A 73 8.73 -8.56 10.00
CA ILE A 73 9.15 -9.41 8.87
C ILE A 73 9.88 -8.51 7.86
N PRO A 74 11.14 -8.80 7.51
CA PRO A 74 11.89 -8.03 6.53
C PRO A 74 11.11 -7.95 5.23
N TYR A 75 10.86 -6.74 4.76
CA TYR A 75 10.19 -6.57 3.48
C TYR A 75 11.17 -6.90 2.35
N SER A 76 10.96 -8.05 1.69
CA SER A 76 11.71 -8.39 0.48
C SER A 76 11.15 -7.58 -0.69
N GLN A 77 11.82 -6.48 -1.03
CA GLN A 77 11.55 -5.76 -2.27
C GLN A 77 11.86 -6.67 -3.45
N LYS A 78 10.95 -6.76 -4.42
CA LYS A 78 11.28 -7.40 -5.71
C LYS A 78 12.53 -6.70 -6.26
N PRO A 79 13.54 -7.45 -6.72
CA PRO A 79 14.70 -6.86 -7.38
C PRO A 79 14.24 -5.95 -8.51
N ALA A 80 14.90 -4.81 -8.65
CA ALA A 80 14.62 -3.93 -9.77
C ALA A 80 14.94 -4.68 -11.09
N PRO A 81 14.18 -4.44 -12.18
CA PRO A 81 14.47 -5.04 -13.48
C PRO A 81 15.91 -4.78 -13.92
N GLU A 82 16.51 -5.71 -14.66
CA GLU A 82 17.87 -5.49 -15.18
C GLU A 82 17.96 -4.21 -16.00
N GLY A 83 19.02 -3.43 -15.77
CA GLY A 83 19.23 -2.12 -16.42
C GLY A 83 18.43 -0.95 -15.83
N SER A 84 17.57 -1.18 -14.82
CA SER A 84 16.87 -0.08 -14.14
C SER A 84 17.78 0.65 -13.14
N CYS A 85 17.55 1.95 -12.99
CA CYS A 85 18.21 2.77 -11.98
C CYS A 85 17.76 2.35 -10.57
N THR A 86 18.70 2.22 -9.64
CA THR A 86 18.44 1.88 -8.23
C THR A 86 18.97 2.95 -7.25
N THR A 87 19.34 4.12 -7.78
CA THR A 87 19.89 5.23 -7.01
C THR A 87 18.80 5.89 -6.19
N ASP A 88 19.06 6.08 -4.89
CA ASP A 88 18.14 6.80 -4.02
C ASP A 88 17.89 8.21 -4.56
N GLY A 89 16.63 8.63 -4.61
CA GLY A 89 16.23 9.94 -5.14
C GLY A 89 15.91 9.96 -6.63
N PHE A 90 16.08 8.85 -7.33
CA PHE A 90 15.76 8.72 -8.76
C PHE A 90 14.71 7.64 -8.97
N CYS A 91 13.88 7.75 -10.01
CA CYS A 91 13.03 6.63 -10.42
C CYS A 91 13.83 5.56 -11.19
N GLN A 92 13.21 4.41 -11.44
CA GLN A 92 13.82 3.31 -12.20
C GLN A 92 14.27 3.68 -13.63
N ALA A 93 13.71 4.74 -14.23
CA ALA A 93 14.17 5.29 -15.50
C ALA A 93 15.35 6.29 -15.36
N GLY A 94 15.91 6.45 -14.17
CA GLY A 94 17.04 7.34 -13.90
C GLY A 94 16.70 8.83 -13.84
N LYS A 95 15.41 9.19 -13.65
CA LYS A 95 14.97 10.58 -13.54
C LYS A 95 14.98 11.03 -12.10
N ASP A 96 15.57 12.20 -11.84
CA ASP A 96 15.67 12.77 -10.49
C ASP A 96 14.28 13.19 -9.98
N LEU A 97 13.94 12.72 -8.78
CA LEU A 97 12.66 12.99 -8.13
C LEU A 97 12.79 13.96 -6.97
N ARG A 98 14.00 14.42 -6.64
CA ARG A 98 14.21 15.30 -5.48
C ARG A 98 13.57 16.66 -5.74
N LEU A 99 12.87 17.17 -4.73
CA LEU A 99 12.21 18.48 -4.78
C LEU A 99 13.18 19.61 -5.17
N VAL A 100 14.42 19.55 -4.68
CA VAL A 100 15.46 20.53 -5.01
C VAL A 100 15.82 20.56 -6.49
N SER A 101 15.72 19.42 -7.18
CA SER A 101 15.99 19.31 -8.61
C SER A 101 14.79 19.73 -9.45
N LEU A 102 13.58 19.58 -8.91
CA LEU A 102 12.31 19.80 -9.62
C LEU A 102 11.64 21.14 -9.27
N CYS A 103 12.28 21.96 -8.43
CA CYS A 103 11.64 23.16 -7.87
C CYS A 103 11.27 24.19 -8.95
N MET A 104 11.97 24.22 -10.09
CA MET A 104 11.71 25.14 -11.20
C MET A 104 11.08 24.46 -12.42
N GLU A 105 10.97 23.13 -12.42
CA GLU A 105 10.47 22.37 -13.57
C GLU A 105 8.97 22.61 -13.77
N GLN A 106 8.50 22.65 -15.01
CA GLN A 106 7.06 22.64 -15.30
C GLN A 106 6.56 21.19 -15.33
N ILE A 107 5.73 20.84 -14.35
CA ILE A 107 5.16 19.50 -14.19
C ILE A 107 3.69 19.59 -14.55
N ASP A 108 3.28 18.91 -15.62
CA ASP A 108 1.87 18.75 -15.95
C ASP A 108 1.23 17.73 -15.01
N ILE A 109 0.20 18.16 -14.27
CA ILE A 109 -0.46 17.34 -13.26
C ILE A 109 -1.84 16.94 -13.80
N PRO A 110 -2.11 15.65 -14.01
CA PRO A 110 -3.41 15.20 -14.47
C PRO A 110 -4.53 15.64 -13.53
N ALA A 111 -5.71 15.93 -14.09
CA ALA A 111 -6.88 16.30 -13.31
C ALA A 111 -7.16 15.27 -12.19
N GLY A 112 -7.36 15.77 -10.97
CA GLY A 112 -7.59 14.94 -9.80
C GLY A 112 -6.32 14.44 -9.10
N PHE A 113 -5.13 14.73 -9.61
CA PHE A 113 -3.86 14.45 -8.92
C PHE A 113 -3.33 15.68 -8.19
N LEU A 114 -2.57 15.44 -7.12
CA LEU A 114 -1.85 16.44 -6.35
C LEU A 114 -0.38 16.05 -6.24
N LEU A 115 0.50 17.05 -6.19
CA LEU A 115 1.91 16.82 -5.87
C LEU A 115 2.08 16.65 -4.37
N VAL A 116 2.76 15.56 -3.99
CA VAL A 116 3.05 15.21 -2.61
C VAL A 116 4.53 14.89 -2.44
N GLY A 117 5.05 15.22 -1.25
CA GLY A 117 6.41 14.94 -0.84
C GLY A 117 6.50 13.65 -0.03
N ALA A 118 7.29 12.71 -0.52
CA ALA A 118 7.65 11.49 0.20
C ALA A 118 9.00 11.64 0.92
N LYS A 119 9.10 11.10 2.14
CA LYS A 119 10.36 10.98 2.88
C LYS A 119 10.99 9.61 2.68
N SER A 120 12.28 9.60 2.35
CA SER A 120 13.11 8.40 2.31
C SER A 120 13.92 8.26 3.59
N PRO A 121 13.95 7.07 4.22
CA PRO A 121 14.89 6.79 5.32
C PRO A 121 16.35 6.95 4.91
N ASN A 122 16.67 6.67 3.64
CA ASN A 122 18.04 6.74 3.12
C ASN A 122 18.45 8.15 2.67
N LEU A 123 17.49 9.08 2.53
CA LEU A 123 17.74 10.47 2.14
C LEU A 123 16.97 11.44 3.06
N PRO A 124 17.37 11.58 4.33
CA PRO A 124 16.64 12.38 5.32
C PRO A 124 16.55 13.87 4.96
N GLU A 125 17.56 14.40 4.27
CA GLU A 125 17.67 15.79 3.85
C GLU A 125 16.86 16.12 2.59
N HIS A 126 16.33 15.10 1.89
CA HIS A 126 15.63 15.29 0.62
C HIS A 126 14.16 14.84 0.70
N ILE A 127 13.33 15.50 -0.11
CA ILE A 127 11.92 15.17 -0.32
C ILE A 127 11.77 14.69 -1.75
N LEU A 128 11.14 13.53 -1.95
CA LEU A 128 10.83 13.02 -3.28
C LEU A 128 9.45 13.51 -3.73
N VAL A 129 9.37 14.05 -4.94
CA VAL A 129 8.13 14.56 -5.53
C VAL A 129 7.37 13.41 -6.19
N CYS A 130 6.10 13.25 -5.83
CA CYS A 130 5.21 12.24 -6.39
C CYS A 130 3.89 12.90 -6.79
N ALA A 131 3.22 12.40 -7.82
CA ALA A 131 1.84 12.78 -8.12
C ALA A 131 0.90 11.68 -7.61
N VAL A 132 -0.08 12.03 -6.78
CA VAL A 132 -1.02 11.07 -6.18
C VAL A 132 -2.45 11.55 -6.38
N ASP A 133 -3.35 10.63 -6.74
CA ASP A 133 -4.77 10.94 -6.90
C ASP A 133 -5.35 11.39 -5.56
N LYS A 134 -5.99 12.57 -5.56
CA LYS A 134 -6.50 13.26 -4.37
C LYS A 134 -7.49 12.41 -3.57
N ARG A 135 -8.20 11.46 -4.21
CA ARG A 135 -9.14 10.57 -3.53
C ARG A 135 -8.45 9.65 -2.52
N PHE A 136 -7.16 9.37 -2.69
CA PHE A 136 -6.37 8.53 -1.79
C PHE A 136 -5.57 9.33 -0.75
N LEU A 137 -5.73 10.65 -0.75
CA LEU A 137 -5.16 11.57 0.23
C LEU A 137 -6.29 12.06 1.14
N PRO A 138 -6.00 12.32 2.43
CA PRO A 138 -7.00 12.83 3.34
C PRO A 138 -7.28 14.32 3.09
N ASP A 139 -8.49 14.75 3.40
CA ASP A 139 -8.80 16.17 3.47
C ASP A 139 -8.06 16.90 4.62
N ASP A 140 -8.30 18.20 4.75
CA ASP A 140 -7.67 19.05 5.78
C ASP A 140 -8.01 18.60 7.22
N HIS A 141 -9.12 17.85 7.39
CA HIS A 141 -9.54 17.27 8.67
C HIS A 141 -9.02 15.84 8.88
N GLY A 142 -8.19 15.35 7.97
CA GLY A 142 -7.61 14.02 8.01
C GLY A 142 -8.60 12.89 7.67
N LYS A 143 -9.71 13.19 6.99
CA LYS A 143 -10.79 12.26 6.65
C LYS A 143 -10.86 11.99 5.14
N ASN A 144 -11.78 11.11 4.73
CA ASN A 144 -12.20 10.92 3.34
C ASN A 144 -11.15 10.36 2.36
N ALA A 145 -10.02 9.85 2.84
CA ALA A 145 -9.07 9.12 2.02
C ALA A 145 -9.57 7.71 1.72
N LEU A 146 -9.66 7.34 0.44
CA LEU A 146 -9.92 5.97 0.02
C LEU A 146 -8.79 5.03 0.45
N LEU A 147 -9.18 3.77 0.73
CA LEU A 147 -8.25 2.66 0.85
C LEU A 147 -7.56 2.40 -0.49
N GLY A 148 -6.31 1.95 -0.45
CA GLY A 148 -5.50 1.73 -1.64
C GLY A 148 -4.63 2.94 -2.02
N PHE A 149 -4.20 2.98 -3.27
CA PHE A 149 -3.28 3.99 -3.78
C PHE A 149 -3.49 4.20 -5.29
N SER A 150 -3.24 5.42 -5.76
CA SER A 150 -3.06 5.70 -7.18
C SER A 150 -2.03 6.79 -7.33
N GLY A 151 -0.89 6.44 -7.92
CA GLY A 151 0.25 7.33 -8.10
C GLY A 151 0.75 7.35 -9.52
N ASN A 152 1.41 8.46 -9.88
CA ASN A 152 2.16 8.63 -11.11
C ASN A 152 3.57 9.11 -10.76
N CYS A 153 4.56 8.59 -11.48
CA CYS A 153 5.94 9.03 -11.38
C CYS A 153 6.12 10.30 -12.20
N ILE A 154 6.45 11.41 -11.56
CA ILE A 154 6.66 12.70 -12.24
C ILE A 154 7.96 12.75 -13.03
N GLY A 155 8.91 11.84 -12.75
CA GLY A 155 10.23 11.85 -13.38
C GLY A 155 10.18 11.22 -14.77
N CYS A 156 9.62 10.01 -14.87
CA CYS A 156 9.50 9.29 -16.14
C CYS A 156 8.11 9.39 -16.79
N GLY A 157 7.12 9.92 -16.08
CA GLY A 157 5.75 10.01 -16.58
C GLY A 157 4.98 8.69 -16.56
N GLU A 158 5.49 7.62 -15.93
CA GLU A 158 4.75 6.36 -15.77
C GLU A 158 3.56 6.55 -14.82
N ARG A 159 2.40 5.98 -15.17
CA ARG A 159 1.11 6.28 -14.54
C ARG A 159 0.41 5.00 -14.09
N GLY A 160 -0.51 5.16 -13.14
CA GLY A 160 -1.46 4.10 -12.79
C GLY A 160 -0.91 3.08 -11.80
N PHE A 161 0.05 3.45 -10.96
CA PHE A 161 0.49 2.60 -9.86
C PHE A 161 -0.64 2.44 -8.85
N ARG A 162 -1.25 1.25 -8.79
CA ARG A 162 -2.42 0.96 -7.94
C ARG A 162 -2.06 0.59 -6.50
N TYR A 163 -0.80 0.22 -6.28
CA TYR A 163 -0.30 -0.18 -4.97
C TYR A 163 0.90 0.68 -4.60
N PHE A 164 0.94 1.15 -3.35
CA PHE A 164 2.04 1.97 -2.87
C PHE A 164 3.37 1.21 -2.85
N THR A 165 3.33 -0.12 -2.67
CA THR A 165 4.49 -1.01 -2.73
C THR A 165 5.15 -1.01 -4.11
N GLU A 166 4.36 -1.10 -5.18
CA GLU A 166 4.86 -1.02 -6.56
C GLU A 166 5.46 0.34 -6.83
N PHE A 167 4.74 1.40 -6.42
CA PHE A 167 5.21 2.76 -6.61
C PHE A 167 6.49 3.06 -5.84
N SER A 168 6.60 2.64 -4.57
CA SER A 168 7.80 2.83 -3.76
C SER A 168 9.01 2.15 -4.38
N ASN A 169 8.83 0.95 -4.95
CA ASN A 169 9.90 0.26 -5.65
C ASN A 169 10.31 1.02 -6.92
N HIS A 170 9.35 1.53 -7.68
CA HIS A 170 9.61 2.30 -8.90
C HIS A 170 10.39 3.60 -8.63
N ILE A 171 10.08 4.32 -7.54
CA ILE A 171 10.79 5.56 -7.18
C ILE A 171 12.06 5.33 -6.36
N ASN A 172 12.54 4.08 -6.26
CA ASN A 172 13.66 3.67 -5.42
C ASN A 172 13.55 4.14 -3.96
N LEU A 173 12.33 4.15 -3.42
CA LEU A 173 12.10 4.34 -2.00
C LEU A 173 12.43 3.02 -1.29
N LYS A 174 13.69 2.89 -0.86
CA LYS A 174 14.21 1.71 -0.16
C LYS A 174 13.70 1.70 1.28
N LEU A 175 12.99 0.62 1.65
CA LEU A 175 12.31 0.50 2.93
C LEU A 175 12.64 -0.83 3.59
N THR A 176 12.90 -0.80 4.90
CA THR A 176 13.19 -2.00 5.71
C THR A 176 11.95 -2.75 6.14
N THR A 177 10.78 -2.09 6.07
CA THR A 177 9.48 -2.60 6.50
C THR A 177 8.48 -2.43 5.37
N GLN A 178 7.32 -3.09 5.47
CA GLN A 178 6.27 -3.00 4.47
C GLN A 178 5.94 -1.54 4.14
N PRO A 179 5.98 -1.13 2.86
CA PRO A 179 5.67 0.22 2.44
C PRO A 179 4.25 0.63 2.82
N LYS A 180 4.13 1.60 3.73
CA LYS A 180 2.85 2.21 4.11
C LYS A 180 2.81 3.66 3.64
N LYS A 181 1.87 4.01 2.77
CA LYS A 181 1.78 5.37 2.18
C LYS A 181 1.73 6.47 3.26
N GLN A 182 1.00 6.24 4.35
CA GLN A 182 0.84 7.17 5.47
C GLN A 182 2.14 7.42 6.25
N LYS A 183 3.06 6.44 6.22
CA LYS A 183 4.38 6.56 6.84
C LYS A 183 5.31 7.42 6.00
N HIS A 184 5.19 7.39 4.68
CA HIS A 184 6.20 7.96 3.77
C HIS A 184 5.74 9.24 3.07
N LEU A 185 4.50 9.34 2.62
CA LEU A 185 3.93 10.57 2.08
C LEU A 185 3.68 11.52 3.24
N LYS A 186 4.38 12.65 3.30
CA LYS A 186 4.33 13.54 4.47
C LYS A 186 3.83 14.93 4.16
N TYR A 187 4.05 15.44 2.95
CA TYR A 187 3.79 16.84 2.65
C TYR A 187 2.93 16.97 1.40
N TYR A 188 2.02 17.92 1.39
CA TYR A 188 1.56 18.52 0.15
C TYR A 188 2.69 19.39 -0.41
N LEU A 189 2.77 19.51 -1.74
CA LEU A 189 3.71 20.42 -2.39
C LEU A 189 2.92 21.55 -3.03
N VAL A 190 3.44 22.76 -2.91
CA VAL A 190 2.77 23.98 -3.37
C VAL A 190 3.67 24.71 -4.35
N ARG A 191 3.07 25.37 -5.34
CA ARG A 191 3.79 26.30 -6.19
C ARG A 191 3.59 27.73 -5.69
N SER A 192 4.68 28.47 -5.61
CA SER A 192 4.63 29.90 -5.38
C SER A 192 4.04 30.64 -6.59
N SER A 193 3.71 31.92 -6.42
CA SER A 193 3.30 32.80 -7.53
C SER A 193 4.38 32.93 -8.62
N GLN A 194 5.65 32.69 -8.28
CA GLN A 194 6.77 32.66 -9.22
C GLN A 194 6.94 31.30 -9.90
N GLY A 195 6.04 30.34 -9.65
CA GLY A 195 6.08 29.00 -10.23
C GLY A 195 7.00 28.02 -9.52
N VAL A 196 7.68 28.43 -8.45
CA VAL A 196 8.63 27.58 -7.71
C VAL A 196 7.89 26.56 -6.86
N LEU A 197 8.14 25.27 -7.09
CA LEU A 197 7.63 24.17 -6.27
C LEU A 197 8.40 24.09 -4.95
N SER A 198 7.67 24.11 -3.85
CA SER A 198 8.23 24.06 -2.51
C SER A 198 7.44 23.13 -1.59
N LYS A 199 8.04 22.86 -0.43
CA LYS A 199 7.44 22.03 0.62
C LYS A 199 6.25 22.78 1.23
N GLY A 200 5.08 22.18 1.14
CA GLY A 200 3.84 22.69 1.71
C GLY A 200 3.47 22.04 3.06
N PRO A 201 2.19 22.12 3.45
CA PRO A 201 1.71 21.62 4.74
C PRO A 201 1.83 20.10 4.85
N LEU A 202 1.80 19.60 6.09
CA LEU A 202 1.78 18.17 6.37
C LEU A 202 0.47 17.55 5.89
N ILE A 203 0.55 16.34 5.37
CA ILE A 203 -0.63 15.52 5.10
C ILE A 203 -1.14 14.99 6.45
N CYS A 204 -2.36 15.37 6.80
CA CYS A 204 -3.06 14.94 8.01
C CYS A 204 -3.50 13.49 7.91
N TRP A 205 -2.56 12.54 7.93
CA TRP A 205 -2.92 11.15 8.17
C TRP A 205 -3.46 11.07 9.59
N LYS A 206 -4.78 10.93 9.74
CA LYS A 206 -5.33 10.46 11.01
C LYS A 206 -4.71 9.11 11.27
N VAL A 207 -3.70 9.12 12.12
CA VAL A 207 -3.25 7.91 12.76
C VAL A 207 -4.46 7.52 13.60
N ILE A 208 -5.07 6.37 13.31
CA ILE A 208 -5.96 5.73 14.28
C ILE A 208 -5.02 5.29 15.41
N TRP A 209 -4.62 6.24 16.25
CA TRP A 209 -4.08 6.01 17.56
C TRP A 209 -5.28 6.16 18.49
N LYS A 210 -5.89 5.04 18.88
CA LYS A 210 -6.58 5.00 20.16
C LYS A 210 -5.53 4.74 21.23
N GLY A 211 -4.68 5.74 21.48
CA GLY A 211 -3.95 5.79 22.74
C GLY A 211 -4.93 6.21 23.85
N PRO A 212 -4.74 5.76 25.09
CA PRO A 212 -5.62 6.15 26.19
C PRO A 212 -5.60 7.68 26.32
N GLN A 213 -6.79 8.28 26.32
CA GLN A 213 -6.94 9.64 26.79
C GLN A 213 -6.45 9.65 28.24
N SER A 214 -5.35 10.35 28.51
CA SER A 214 -5.00 10.68 29.88
C SER A 214 -6.13 11.53 30.44
N VAL A 215 -7.02 10.90 31.20
CA VAL A 215 -7.89 11.61 32.13
C VAL A 215 -6.97 12.27 33.15
N SER A 216 -6.87 13.59 33.09
CA SER A 216 -6.26 14.36 34.17
C SER A 216 -7.19 14.31 35.37
N PRO A 217 -6.74 13.87 36.57
CA PRO A 217 -7.48 14.16 37.79
C PRO A 217 -7.27 15.64 38.16
N CYS A 218 -8.31 16.25 38.72
CA CYS A 218 -8.34 17.60 39.28
C CYS A 218 -7.29 17.82 40.38
#